data_AF-A0A7Z7YT38-F1
#
_entry.id   AF-A0A7Z7YT38-F1
#
_cell.length_a   1.000
_cell.length_b   1.000
_cell.length_c   1.000
_cell.angle_alpha   90.00
_cell.angle_beta   90.00
_cell.angle_gamma   90.00
#
_symmetry.space_group_name_H-M   'P 1'
#
loop_
_entity.id
_entity.type
_entity.pdbx_description
1 polymer ?
#
loop_
_entity_poly.entity_id
_entity_poly.type
_entity_poly.pdbx_seq_one_letter_code
_entity_poly.pdbx_strand_id
1 'polypeptide(L)' 'MNFNNLDQLYRSVIMDHYKNPRNKGVLDNGSMTVDMNNPTCGDRIRLT' A
#
# COMPACT_ATOMS: atom_id res chain seq x y z
N MET A 1 -26.66 10.10 -7.24
CA MET A 1 -25.70 9.83 -6.15
C MET A 1 -24.31 10.09 -6.69
N ASN A 2 -23.61 11.10 -6.17
CA ASN A 2 -22.42 11.68 -6.81
C ASN A 2 -21.15 10.87 -6.49
N PHE A 3 -20.99 9.71 -7.15
CA PHE A 3 -19.82 8.84 -7.01
C PHE A 3 -18.50 9.47 -7.55
N ASN A 4 -18.60 10.51 -8.37
CA ASN A 4 -17.44 11.18 -8.99
C ASN A 4 -16.50 11.83 -7.97
N ASN A 5 -17.05 12.35 -6.85
CA ASN A 5 -16.23 12.98 -5.82
C ASN A 5 -15.42 11.96 -5.01
N LEU A 6 -15.98 10.76 -4.76
CA LEU A 6 -15.23 9.69 -4.11
C LEU A 6 -14.16 9.11 -5.05
N ASP A 7 -14.45 8.98 -6.35
CA ASP A 7 -13.47 8.46 -7.32
C ASP A 7 -12.22 9.36 -7.39
N GLN A 8 -12.43 10.68 -7.41
CA GLN A 8 -11.32 11.65 -7.37
C GLN A 8 -10.54 11.57 -6.05
N LEU A 9 -11.24 11.45 -4.91
CA LEU A 9 -10.60 11.28 -3.61
C LEU A 9 -9.76 10.00 -3.57
N TYR A 10 -10.33 8.85 -3.91
CA TYR A 10 -9.61 7.57 -3.94
C TYR A 10 -8.42 7.61 -4.88
N ARG A 11 -8.58 8.17 -6.10
CA ARG A 11 -7.49 8.31 -7.05
C ARG A 11 -6.35 9.16 -6.51
N SER A 12 -6.67 10.29 -5.87
CA SER A 12 -5.64 11.16 -5.28
C SER A 12 -4.86 10.45 -4.17
N VAL A 13 -5.55 9.75 -3.28
CA VAL A 13 -4.94 9.00 -2.17
C VAL A 13 -4.05 7.88 -2.71
N ILE A 14 -4.56 7.06 -3.65
CA ILE A 14 -3.80 5.97 -4.26
C ILE A 14 -2.53 6.50 -4.94
N MET A 15 -2.64 7.60 -5.70
CA MET A 15 -1.50 8.20 -6.39
C MET A 15 -0.47 8.80 -5.43
N ASP A 16 -0.91 9.38 -4.31
CA ASP A 16 -0.03 9.87 -3.26
C ASP A 16 0.76 8.72 -2.60
N HIS A 17 0.08 7.62 -2.24
CA HIS A 17 0.74 6.43 -1.68
C HIS A 17 1.71 5.77 -2.66
N TYR A 18 1.39 5.78 -3.96
CA TYR A 18 2.29 5.27 -5.01
C TYR A 18 3.55 6.12 -5.14
N LYS A 19 3.41 7.46 -5.14
CA LYS A 19 4.55 8.38 -5.30
C LYS A 19 5.41 8.49 -4.04
N ASN A 20 4.77 8.54 -2.87
CA ASN A 20 5.42 8.73 -1.57
C ASN A 20 5.10 7.57 -0.61
N PRO A 21 5.70 6.39 -0.84
CA PRO A 21 5.50 5.23 0.02
C PRO A 21 6.11 5.51 1.41
N ARG A 22 5.24 5.71 2.39
CA ARG A 22 5.56 6.19 3.75
C ARG A 22 6.35 5.18 4.60
N ASN A 23 6.24 3.89 4.29
CA ASN A 23 6.87 2.80 5.06
C ASN A 23 7.93 2.06 4.23
N LYS A 24 8.77 2.79 3.48
CA LYS A 24 9.92 2.18 2.80
C LYS A 24 11.02 1.88 3.81
N GLY A 25 11.18 0.61 4.17
CA GLY A 25 12.26 0.15 5.05
C GLY A 25 11.89 -1.11 5.81
N VAL A 26 12.78 -1.53 6.69
CA VAL A 26 12.57 -2.62 7.65
C VAL A 26 12.52 -1.99 9.04
N LEU A 27 11.48 -2.30 9.84
CA LEU A 27 11.47 -1.89 11.24
C LEU A 27 12.39 -2.85 12.02
N ASP A 28 13.51 -2.35 12.52
CA ASP A 28 14.49 -3.15 13.29
C ASP A 28 13.90 -3.78 14.57
N ASN A 29 12.79 -3.23 15.09
CA ASN A 29 12.11 -3.68 16.31
C ASN A 29 10.69 -4.24 16.04
N GLY A 30 10.43 -4.74 14.83
CA GLY A 30 9.18 -5.41 14.50
C GLY A 30 9.03 -6.73 15.25
N SER A 31 7.98 -6.90 16.06
CA SER A 31 7.74 -8.15 16.80
C SER A 31 7.42 -9.34 15.88
N MET A 32 7.02 -9.08 14.64
CA MET A 32 6.67 -10.09 13.65
C MET A 32 6.95 -9.61 12.23
N THR A 33 7.67 -10.43 11.46
CA THR A 33 7.81 -10.27 10.02
C THR A 33 6.77 -11.11 9.28
N VAL A 34 5.99 -10.48 8.40
CA VAL A 34 5.02 -11.13 7.53
C VAL A 34 5.41 -10.89 6.08
N ASP A 35 5.78 -11.96 5.39
CA ASP A 35 5.97 -11.97 3.94
C ASP A 35 4.74 -12.61 3.29
N MET A 36 4.00 -11.83 2.49
CA MET A 36 2.86 -12.30 1.70
C MET A 36 3.12 -12.10 0.21
N ASN A 37 2.79 -13.13 -0.56
CA ASN A 37 2.87 -13.13 -2.01
C ASN A 37 1.49 -13.40 -2.62
N ASN A 38 1.08 -12.56 -3.57
CA ASN A 38 -0.08 -12.82 -4.42
C ASN A 38 0.39 -13.26 -5.82
N PRO A 39 0.48 -14.56 -6.11
CA PRO A 39 1.02 -15.07 -7.38
C PRO A 39 0.17 -14.74 -8.61
N THR A 40 -1.11 -14.37 -8.42
CA THR A 40 -2.02 -14.02 -9.52
C THR A 40 -1.73 -12.63 -10.11
N CYS A 41 -1.28 -11.69 -9.27
CA CYS A 41 -0.92 -10.32 -9.69
C CYS A 41 0.58 -10.03 -9.60
N GLY A 42 1.36 -10.87 -8.91
CA GLY A 42 2.78 -10.67 -8.66
C GLY A 42 3.11 -9.79 -7.46
N ASP A 43 2.10 -9.37 -6.67
CA ASP A 43 2.31 -8.48 -5.53
C ASP A 43 3.12 -9.19 -4.45
N ARG A 44 4.16 -8.52 -3.98
CA ARG A 44 4.97 -8.94 -2.83
C ARG A 44 4.86 -7.88 -1.75
N ILE A 45 4.36 -8.28 -0.59
CA ILE A 45 4.21 -7.42 0.57
C ILE A 45 5.10 -7.98 1.66
N ARG A 46 6.05 -7.15 2.11
CA ARG A 46 6.87 -7.42 3.28
C ARG A 46 6.49 -6.42 4.37
N LEU A 47 5.98 -6.93 5.48
CA LEU A 47 5.71 -6.15 6.69
C LEU A 47 6.67 -6.64 7.76
N THR A 48 7.55 -5.75 8.19
CA THR A 48 8.53 -5.94 9.28
C THR A 48 8.30 -4.82 10.26
#